data_AF-A0A529MYA9-F1
#
_entry.id   AF-A0A529MYA9-F1
#
_cell.length_a   1.000
_cell.length_b   1.000
_cell.length_c   1.000
_cell.angle_alpha   90.00
_cell.angle_beta   90.00
_cell.angle_gamma   90.00
#
_symmetry.space_group_name_H-M   'P 1'
#
loop_
_entity.id
_entity.type
_entity.pdbx_description
1 polymer ?
#
loop_
_entity_poly.entity_id
_entity_poly.type
_entity_poly.pdbx_seq_one_letter_code
_entity_poly.pdbx_strand_id
1 'polypeptide(L)' 'MLQQLKIRTTAGRGRLFDSILDTVGDTPVIRINNLGPGHATIYAKAEFFNPAASVKGR' A
#
# COMPACT_ATOMS: atom_id res chain seq x y z
N MET A 1 -15.81 4.31 -25.71
CA MET A 1 -15.64 3.08 -24.90
C MET A 1 -15.01 3.47 -23.57
N LEU A 2 -15.83 3.89 -22.61
CA LEU A 2 -15.36 4.20 -21.25
C LEU A 2 -15.25 2.87 -20.51
N GLN A 3 -14.03 2.38 -20.29
CA GLN A 3 -13.83 1.30 -19.33
C GLN A 3 -14.29 1.81 -17.97
N GLN A 4 -15.39 1.27 -17.45
CA GLN A 4 -15.81 1.51 -16.08
C GLN A 4 -14.63 1.24 -15.16
N LEU A 5 -14.21 2.26 -14.42
CA LEU A 5 -13.25 2.14 -13.32
C LEU A 5 -13.92 1.30 -12.23
N LYS A 6 -13.80 -0.03 -12.35
CA LYS A 6 -14.17 -0.94 -11.26
C LYS A 6 -13.20 -0.65 -10.12
N ILE A 7 -13.68 0.07 -9.10
CA ILE A 7 -12.91 0.31 -7.88
C ILE A 7 -12.48 -1.06 -7.35
N ARG A 8 -11.17 -1.28 -7.28
CA ARG A 8 -10.60 -2.54 -6.79
C ARG A 8 -10.80 -2.57 -5.28
N THR A 9 -11.50 -3.58 -4.78
CA THR A 9 -11.69 -3.79 -3.34
C THR A 9 -10.67 -4.80 -2.82
N THR A 10 -10.35 -4.71 -1.54
CA THR A 10 -9.57 -5.70 -0.79
C THR A 10 -10.47 -6.40 0.22
N ALA A 11 -10.19 -7.66 0.54
CA ALA A 11 -10.86 -8.38 1.62
C ALA A 11 -10.50 -7.83 3.03
N GLY A 12 -9.55 -6.89 3.11
CA GLY A 12 -8.98 -6.44 4.37
C GLY A 12 -8.12 -7.54 5.02
N ARG A 13 -7.72 -7.34 6.28
CA ARG A 13 -6.89 -8.30 7.02
C ARG A 13 -7.67 -9.45 7.68
N GLY A 14 -9.01 -9.42 7.65
CA GLY A 14 -9.86 -10.54 8.08
C GLY A 14 -9.77 -10.91 9.57
N ARG A 15 -9.18 -10.06 10.41
CA ARG A 15 -9.04 -10.29 11.86
C ARG A 15 -9.23 -8.99 12.65
N LEU A 16 -9.63 -9.14 13.91
CA LEU A 16 -9.60 -8.06 14.89
C LEU A 16 -8.20 -7.92 15.47
N PHE A 17 -7.86 -6.71 15.93
CA PHE A 17 -6.58 -6.38 16.52
C PHE A 17 -6.81 -5.83 17.93
N ASP A 18 -5.96 -6.20 18.87
CA ASP A 18 -6.09 -5.80 20.28
C ASP A 18 -5.45 -4.41 20.51
N SER A 19 -4.49 -4.04 19.67
CA SER A 19 -3.80 -2.75 19.69
C SER A 19 -3.62 -2.17 18.30
N ILE A 20 -3.58 -0.83 18.21
CA ILE A 20 -3.18 -0.14 16.97
C ILE A 20 -1.76 -0.51 16.55
N LEU A 21 -0.89 -0.86 17.51
CA LEU A 21 0.47 -1.33 17.25
C LEU A 21 0.49 -2.62 16.43
N ASP A 22 -0.52 -3.48 16.57
CA ASP A 22 -0.63 -4.73 15.80
C ASP A 22 -0.93 -4.49 14.31
N THR A 23 -1.26 -3.25 13.96
CA THR A 23 -1.53 -2.84 12.58
C THR A 23 -0.32 -2.24 11.88
N VAL A 24 0.80 -2.01 12.60
CA VAL A 24 2.09 -1.57 12.05
C VAL A 24 2.62 -2.59 11.05
N GLY A 25 3.20 -2.10 9.96
CA GLY A 25 3.73 -2.93 8.88
C GLY A 25 2.64 -3.43 7.93
N ASP A 26 2.97 -4.49 7.18
CA ASP A 26 2.13 -5.01 6.08
C ASP A 26 1.62 -3.88 5.15
N THR A 27 2.54 -2.94 4.87
CA THR A 27 2.33 -1.80 3.98
C THR A 27 2.51 -2.26 2.52
N PRO A 28 1.72 -1.75 1.58
CA PRO A 28 1.77 -2.25 0.20
C PRO A 28 3.08 -1.88 -0.51
N VAL A 29 3.51 -2.77 -1.41
CA VAL A 29 4.56 -2.48 -2.39
C VAL A 29 3.88 -2.20 -3.72
N ILE A 30 4.04 -0.98 -4.24
CA ILE A 30 3.26 -0.45 -5.35
C ILE A 30 4.19 -0.20 -6.54
N ARG A 31 3.84 -0.71 -7.72
CA ARG A 31 4.57 -0.43 -8.97
C ARG A 31 4.41 1.05 -9.34
N ILE A 32 5.53 1.69 -9.69
CA ILE A 32 5.53 3.02 -10.29
C ILE A 32 5.43 2.86 -11.81
N ASN A 33 4.33 3.30 -12.41
CA ASN A 33 4.07 3.10 -13.85
C ASN A 33 4.51 4.28 -14.73
N ASN A 34 4.54 5.49 -14.18
CA ASN A 34 4.66 6.73 -14.97
C ASN A 34 5.96 7.51 -14.69
N LEU A 35 6.81 7.03 -13.79
CA LEU A 35 8.06 7.66 -13.40
C LEU A 35 9.18 6.62 -13.35
N GLY A 36 10.35 7.02 -13.86
CA GLY A 36 11.57 6.21 -13.82
C GLY A 36 12.15 5.93 -15.20
N PRO A 37 13.37 5.38 -15.26
CA PRO A 37 14.02 5.00 -16.50
C PRO A 37 13.32 3.79 -17.15
N GLY A 38 13.20 3.78 -18.47
CA GLY A 38 12.47 2.74 -19.22
C GLY A 38 13.06 1.33 -19.17
N HIS A 39 14.26 1.14 -18.61
CA HIS A 39 14.92 -0.15 -18.47
C HIS A 39 14.80 -0.76 -17.07
N ALA A 40 14.14 -0.08 -16.13
CA ALA A 40 13.99 -0.57 -14.76
C ALA A 40 12.52 -0.65 -14.36
N THR A 41 12.14 -1.74 -13.69
CA THR A 41 10.87 -1.80 -12.98
C THR A 41 11.06 -1.26 -11.57
N ILE A 42 10.37 -0.16 -11.24
CA ILE A 42 10.47 0.47 -9.92
C ILE A 42 9.21 0.18 -9.12
N TYR A 43 9.42 -0.08 -7.83
CA TYR A 43 8.38 -0.20 -6.83
C TYR A 43 8.67 0.72 -5.65
N ALA A 44 7.61 1.23 -5.03
CA ALA A 44 7.69 1.95 -3.76
C ALA A 44 7.03 1.14 -2.65
N LYS A 45 7.70 1.04 -1.51
CA LYS A 45 7.11 0.55 -0.26
C LYS A 45 6.36 1.71 0.40
N ALA A 46 5.03 1.64 0.45
CA ALA A 46 4.18 2.73 0.89
C ALA A 46 4.06 2.78 2.43
N GLU A 47 5.15 3.11 3.11
CA GLU A 47 5.24 3.11 4.58
C GLU A 47 4.31 4.13 5.27
N PHE A 48 3.72 5.05 4.51
CA PHE A 48 2.70 5.97 5.03
C PHE A 48 1.37 5.28 5.36
N PHE A 49 1.19 3.99 5.03
CA PHE A 49 0.06 3.18 5.50
C PHE A 49 0.22 2.65 6.93
N ASN A 50 1.36 2.87 7.58
CA ASN A 50 1.47 2.64 9.02
C ASN A 50 0.50 3.59 9.77
N PRO A 51 0.05 3.24 11.00
CA PRO A 51 -0.94 4.03 11.73
C PRO A 51 -0.56 5.49 11.99
N ALA A 52 0.72 5.75 12.23
CA ALA A 52 1.28 7.10 12.40
C ALA A 52 1.69 7.76 11.07
N ALA A 53 1.18 7.27 9.95
CA ALA A 53 1.39 7.76 8.59
C ALA A 53 2.86 7.89 8.14
N SER A 54 3.77 7.12 8.77
CA SER A 54 5.19 7.21 8.42
C SER A 54 5.97 5.92 8.65
N VAL A 55 7.16 5.92 8.07
CA VAL A 55 8.20 4.90 8.24
C VAL A 55 8.66 4.72 9.69
N LYS A 56 8.42 5.70 10.57
CA LYS A 56 8.79 5.67 12.00
C LYS A 56 7.73 5.00 12.88
N GLY A 57 6.66 4.49 12.28
CA GLY A 57 5.65 3.69 12.99
C GLY A 57 6.11 2.28 13.35
N ARG A 58 7.25 1.82 12.81
CA ARG A 58 7.96 0.60 13.23
C ARG A 58 9.05 0.94 14.25
#